data_AF-A0A838UW12-F1
#
_entry.id   AF-A0A838UW12-F1
#
_cell.length_a   1.000
_cell.length_b   1.000
_cell.length_c   1.000
_cell.angle_alpha   90.00
_cell.angle_beta   90.00
_cell.angle_gamma   90.00
#
_symmetry.space_group_name_H-M   'P 1'
#
loop_
_entity.id
_entity.type
_entity.pdbx_description
1 polymer ?
#
loop_
_entity_poly.entity_id
_entity_poly.type
_entity_poly.pdbx_seq_one_letter_code
_entity_poly.pdbx_strand_id
1 'polypeptide(L)'
;MYDLTVSQIHTFAVGQLQLVVHNCGSSLMQKAMNAVGGRSNKVGAAAIIRGRSGQVLFDDAAGSSTRQVSGPFKSIIQKHLGDMGNGCFAGGCAERWLADKIIEAADANPAIRGRPIQIAIWMGKGIAHDRPCPTCTDIFGDLSSRLGSKISVQTSHGRILQYG
;
A
#
# COMPACT_ATOMS: atom_id res chain seq x y z
N MET A 1 12.34 27.97 -10.96
CA MET A 1 11.44 27.10 -10.17
C MET A 1 11.95 27.15 -8.75
N TYR A 2 11.17 27.69 -7.82
CA TYR A 2 11.59 27.82 -6.42
C TYR A 2 10.86 26.77 -5.59
N ASP A 3 11.60 25.95 -4.87
CA ASP A 3 11.09 24.99 -3.89
C ASP A 3 11.30 25.61 -2.49
N LEU A 4 10.25 25.61 -1.68
CA LEU A 4 10.26 26.18 -0.34
C LEU A 4 10.15 25.03 0.67
N THR A 5 11.26 24.73 1.34
CA THR A 5 11.26 23.83 2.49
C THR A 5 10.90 24.62 3.75
N VAL A 6 9.63 24.63 4.15
CA VAL A 6 9.18 25.27 5.40
C VAL A 6 9.08 24.20 6.49
N SER A 7 9.97 24.25 7.48
CA SER A 7 10.17 23.17 8.45
C SER A 7 9.39 23.32 9.77
N GLN A 8 8.68 24.43 10.02
CA GLN A 8 8.11 24.70 11.35
C GLN A 8 6.71 25.32 11.38
N ILE A 9 6.15 25.72 10.24
CA ILE A 9 4.75 26.16 10.15
C ILE A 9 4.08 25.37 9.02
N HIS A 10 3.21 24.45 9.42
CA HIS A 10 2.58 23.41 8.59
C HIS A 10 1.50 23.91 7.63
N THR A 11 1.44 25.22 7.40
CA THR A 11 0.50 25.88 6.49
C THR A 11 1.17 27.12 5.93
N PHE A 12 1.27 27.23 4.61
CA PHE A 12 1.68 28.47 3.97
C PHE A 12 0.68 28.82 2.87
N ALA A 13 0.41 30.12 2.71
CA ALA A 13 -0.44 30.65 1.67
C ALA A 13 0.41 30.99 0.44
N VAL A 14 0.02 30.50 -0.73
CA VAL A 14 0.67 30.85 -2.01
C VAL A 14 -0.31 31.66 -2.86
N GLY A 15 0.05 32.92 -3.13
CA GLY A 15 -0.68 33.82 -4.03
C GLY A 15 -2.02 34.37 -3.49
N GLN A 16 -2.64 35.26 -4.28
CA GLN A 16 -3.91 35.96 -3.97
C GLN A 16 -5.13 35.04 -3.72
N LEU A 17 -4.99 33.72 -3.86
CA LEU A 17 -6.08 32.74 -3.78
C LEU A 17 -6.05 31.85 -2.52
N GLN A 18 -5.14 32.09 -1.56
CA GLN A 18 -5.08 31.38 -0.26
C GLN A 18 -5.39 29.87 -0.34
N LEU A 19 -4.64 29.14 -1.17
CA LEU A 19 -4.67 27.68 -1.16
C LEU A 19 -3.88 27.17 0.05
N VAL A 20 -4.57 26.55 1.00
CA VAL A 20 -3.95 25.85 2.14
C VAL A 20 -3.44 24.50 1.65
N VAL A 21 -2.13 24.39 1.42
CA VAL A 21 -1.49 23.11 1.11
C VAL A 21 -0.97 22.49 2.41
N HIS A 22 -1.59 21.39 2.83
CA HIS A 22 -1.14 20.59 3.97
C HIS A 22 0.10 19.77 3.56
N ASN A 23 1.29 20.25 3.89
CA ASN A 23 2.54 19.49 3.71
C ASN A 23 2.94 18.79 5.02
N CYS A 24 2.14 17.82 5.46
CA CYS A 24 2.41 17.04 6.68
C CYS A 24 2.01 15.59 6.48
N GLY A 25 2.95 14.80 6.02
CA GLY A 25 2.81 13.36 6.00
C GLY A 25 4.04 12.79 5.32
N SER A 26 4.85 12.04 6.06
CA SER A 26 5.80 11.10 5.48
C SER A 26 5.21 10.51 4.20
N SER A 27 5.92 10.62 3.07
CA SER A 27 5.46 10.07 1.79
C SER A 27 4.98 8.63 1.97
N LEU A 28 4.04 8.14 1.15
CA LEU A 28 3.53 6.77 1.28
C LEU A 28 4.68 5.74 1.31
N MET A 29 5.75 6.01 0.56
CA MET A 29 6.99 5.25 0.60
C MET A 29 7.72 5.31 1.95
N GLN A 30 7.84 6.50 2.55
CA GLN A 30 8.41 6.66 3.90
C GLN A 30 7.58 5.90 4.94
N LYS A 31 6.25 5.87 4.84
CA LYS A 31 5.38 5.05 5.71
C LYS A 31 5.67 3.56 5.57
N ALA A 32 5.77 3.08 4.33
CA ALA A 32 6.12 1.68 4.05
C ALA A 32 7.50 1.31 4.64
N MET A 33 8.49 2.20 4.50
CA MET A 33 9.82 2.00 5.11
C MET A 33 9.78 2.02 6.64
N ASN A 34 9.01 2.93 7.24
CA ASN A 34 8.86 3.03 8.69
C ASN A 34 8.18 1.77 9.28
N ALA A 35 7.25 1.15 8.55
CA ALA A 35 6.54 -0.05 9.00
C ALA A 35 7.46 -1.27 9.24
N VAL A 36 8.63 -1.29 8.59
CA VAL A 36 9.67 -2.32 8.80
C VAL A 36 10.83 -1.83 9.67
N GLY A 37 10.76 -0.61 10.20
CA GLY A 37 11.79 -0.01 11.04
C GLY A 37 13.14 0.11 10.35
N GLY A 38 13.16 0.31 9.03
CA GLY A 38 14.39 0.39 8.22
C GLY A 38 15.17 -0.92 8.08
N ARG A 39 14.60 -2.07 8.47
CA ARG A 39 15.26 -3.38 8.33
C ARG A 39 15.42 -3.74 6.85
N SER A 40 16.67 -3.94 6.42
CA SER A 40 17.02 -4.20 5.02
C SER A 40 16.48 -5.52 4.46
N ASN A 41 16.21 -6.51 5.29
CA ASN A 41 15.74 -7.83 4.87
C ASN A 41 14.21 -7.98 4.90
N LYS A 42 13.46 -6.89 4.96
CA LYS A 42 11.99 -6.91 5.06
C LYS A 42 11.33 -6.10 3.94
N VAL A 43 10.07 -6.45 3.68
CA VAL A 43 9.19 -5.68 2.79
C VAL A 43 8.20 -4.92 3.64
N GLY A 44 8.03 -3.63 3.37
CA GLY A 44 6.99 -2.80 3.95
C GLY A 44 5.97 -2.39 2.89
N ALA A 45 4.70 -2.29 3.25
CA ALA A 45 3.64 -1.81 2.39
C ALA A 45 2.82 -0.75 3.13
N ALA A 46 2.40 0.29 2.45
CA ALA A 46 1.50 1.32 2.99
C ALA A 46 0.45 1.68 1.95
N ALA A 47 -0.78 1.93 2.39
CA ALA A 47 -1.86 2.34 1.50
C ALA A 47 -2.60 3.56 2.03
N ILE A 48 -3.07 4.37 1.09
CA ILE A 48 -3.97 5.48 1.35
C ILE A 48 -5.15 5.42 0.37
N ILE A 49 -6.35 5.62 0.90
CA ILE A 49 -7.59 5.73 0.12
C ILE A 49 -8.25 7.04 0.48
N ARG A 50 -8.58 7.84 -0.54
CA ARG A 50 -9.20 9.15 -0.37
C ARG A 50 -10.65 9.14 -0.86
N GLY A 51 -11.50 9.85 -0.14
CA GLY A 51 -12.87 10.16 -0.52
C GLY A 51 -12.94 11.23 -1.61
N ARG A 52 -14.16 11.48 -2.10
CA ARG A 52 -14.39 12.46 -3.20
C ARG A 52 -14.00 13.88 -2.83
N SER A 53 -14.19 14.28 -1.57
CA SER A 53 -13.79 15.59 -1.04
C SER A 53 -12.32 15.62 -0.59
N GLY A 54 -11.52 14.60 -0.92
CA GLY A 54 -10.10 14.52 -0.59
C GLY A 54 -9.78 14.07 0.84
N GLN A 55 -10.80 13.82 1.68
CA GLN A 55 -10.64 13.27 3.02
C GLN A 55 -10.04 11.87 2.96
N VAL A 56 -9.23 11.53 3.97
CA VAL A 56 -8.62 10.20 4.08
C VAL A 56 -9.65 9.24 4.66
N LEU A 57 -9.96 8.16 3.92
CA LEU A 57 -10.88 7.10 4.34
C LEU A 57 -10.14 5.87 4.88
N PHE A 58 -8.90 5.68 4.43
CA PHE A 58 -8.01 4.62 4.86
C PHE A 58 -6.58 5.12 4.79
N ASP A 59 -5.79 4.82 5.82
CA ASP A 59 -4.36 5.13 5.90
C ASP A 59 -3.72 4.14 6.87
N ASP A 60 -3.03 3.15 6.33
CA ASP A 60 -2.41 2.09 7.11
C ASP A 60 -1.12 1.60 6.45
N ALA A 61 -0.26 0.94 7.25
CA ALA A 61 1.00 0.39 6.81
C ALA A 61 1.36 -0.89 7.58
N ALA A 62 2.02 -1.82 6.89
CA ALA A 62 2.49 -3.06 7.46
C ALA A 62 3.91 -3.40 7.03
N GLY A 63 4.61 -4.10 7.91
CA GLY A 63 5.83 -4.82 7.59
C GLY A 63 5.56 -6.30 7.40
N SER A 64 6.39 -6.96 6.58
CA SER A 64 6.34 -8.41 6.40
C SER A 64 6.53 -9.12 7.75
N SER A 65 5.58 -9.97 8.12
CA SER A 65 5.52 -10.69 9.41
C SER A 65 5.24 -12.18 9.21
N THR A 66 5.10 -12.94 10.30
CA THR A 66 4.94 -14.41 10.28
C THR A 66 3.63 -14.87 9.62
N ARG A 67 3.71 -15.98 8.88
CA ARG A 67 2.66 -16.64 8.07
C ARG A 67 1.21 -16.41 8.54
N GLN A 68 0.42 -15.73 7.72
CA GLN A 68 -1.03 -15.66 7.75
C GLN A 68 -1.61 -16.42 6.55
N VAL A 69 -2.34 -17.50 6.83
CA VAL A 69 -2.98 -18.36 5.81
C VAL A 69 -4.51 -18.33 5.91
N SER A 70 -5.05 -17.34 6.61
CA SER A 70 -6.49 -17.10 6.80
C SER A 70 -6.91 -15.78 6.15
N GLY A 71 -8.22 -15.49 6.19
CA GLY A 71 -8.79 -14.25 5.65
C GLY A 71 -9.33 -14.38 4.21
N PRO A 72 -9.83 -13.28 3.64
CA PRO A 72 -10.56 -13.24 2.37
C PRO A 72 -9.80 -13.78 1.15
N PHE A 73 -8.47 -13.85 1.20
CA PHE A 73 -7.62 -14.32 0.10
C PHE A 73 -7.00 -15.71 0.36
N LYS A 74 -7.54 -16.47 1.32
CA LYS A 74 -7.05 -17.82 1.66
C LYS A 74 -6.98 -18.75 0.44
N SER A 75 -7.97 -18.71 -0.46
CA SER A 75 -8.00 -19.56 -1.66
C SER A 75 -6.84 -19.26 -2.62
N ILE A 76 -6.51 -17.99 -2.83
CA ILE A 76 -5.36 -17.57 -3.64
C ILE A 76 -4.07 -18.04 -3.00
N ILE A 77 -3.92 -17.85 -1.69
CA ILE A 77 -2.75 -18.33 -0.95
C ILE A 77 -2.61 -19.85 -1.08
N GLN A 78 -3.71 -20.61 -0.90
CA GLN A 78 -3.70 -22.07 -1.00
C GLN A 78 -3.35 -22.57 -2.40
N LYS A 79 -3.86 -21.92 -3.46
CA LYS A 79 -3.49 -22.22 -4.85
C LYS A 79 -1.98 -22.11 -5.04
N HIS A 80 -1.39 -20.97 -4.66
CA HIS A 80 0.05 -20.74 -4.80
C HIS A 80 0.90 -21.62 -3.87
N LEU A 81 0.39 -22.04 -2.71
CA LEU A 81 1.05 -23.02 -1.84
C LEU A 81 1.03 -24.44 -2.41
N GLY A 82 -0.03 -24.81 -3.14
CA GLY A 82 -0.12 -26.10 -3.84
C GLY A 82 0.80 -26.17 -5.06
N ASP A 83 0.95 -25.04 -5.76
CA ASP A 83 1.77 -24.93 -6.97
C ASP A 83 3.28 -24.74 -6.67
N MET A 84 3.62 -24.12 -5.52
CA MET A 84 5.00 -23.86 -5.13
C MET A 84 5.43 -24.77 -3.99
N GLY A 85 6.23 -25.80 -4.29
CA GLY A 85 6.85 -26.69 -3.31
C GLY A 85 7.88 -26.06 -2.34
N ASN A 86 7.82 -24.75 -2.03
CA ASN A 86 8.49 -23.98 -0.94
C ASN A 86 9.04 -22.58 -1.34
N GLY A 87 8.66 -21.99 -2.48
CA GLY A 87 9.38 -20.80 -2.99
C GLY A 87 8.93 -19.44 -2.46
N CYS A 88 7.64 -19.24 -2.23
CA CYS A 88 7.11 -17.95 -1.79
C CYS A 88 6.45 -18.14 -0.43
N PHE A 89 6.90 -17.41 0.59
CA PHE A 89 6.24 -17.36 1.90
C PHE A 89 4.90 -16.61 1.75
N ALA A 90 3.93 -17.24 1.07
CA ALA A 90 2.64 -16.70 0.64
C ALA A 90 1.73 -16.19 1.78
N GLY A 91 2.16 -16.33 3.04
CA GLY A 91 1.47 -15.77 4.20
C GLY A 91 2.21 -14.64 4.92
N GLY A 92 3.43 -14.28 4.53
CA GLY A 92 4.24 -13.28 5.28
C GLY A 92 4.35 -11.90 4.63
N CYS A 93 3.71 -11.72 3.47
CA CYS A 93 3.83 -10.51 2.66
C CYS A 93 3.11 -9.32 3.31
N ALA A 94 3.76 -8.15 3.32
CA ALA A 94 3.15 -6.91 3.83
C ALA A 94 1.94 -6.50 2.98
N GLU A 95 2.03 -6.72 1.67
CA GLU A 95 1.01 -6.49 0.67
C GLU A 95 -0.28 -7.26 0.98
N ARG A 96 -0.14 -8.52 1.37
CA ARG A 96 -1.25 -9.41 1.71
C ARG A 96 -1.99 -8.88 2.93
N TRP A 97 -1.26 -8.55 4.01
CA TRP A 97 -1.85 -8.00 5.23
C TRP A 97 -2.60 -6.68 4.93
N LEU A 98 -1.98 -5.82 4.12
CA LEU A 98 -2.57 -4.54 3.74
C LEU A 98 -3.86 -4.74 2.95
N ALA A 99 -3.90 -5.73 2.06
CA ALA A 99 -5.11 -6.09 1.33
C ALA A 99 -6.25 -6.57 2.27
N ASP A 100 -5.93 -7.32 3.34
CA ASP A 100 -6.94 -7.67 4.37
C ASP A 100 -7.52 -6.45 5.04
N LYS A 101 -6.65 -5.53 5.50
CA LYS A 101 -7.11 -4.32 6.19
C LYS A 101 -7.94 -3.42 5.31
N ILE A 102 -7.63 -3.35 4.02
CA ILE A 102 -8.45 -2.61 3.07
C ILE A 102 -9.84 -3.26 2.93
N ILE A 103 -9.94 -4.60 2.88
CA ILE A 103 -11.25 -5.28 2.84
C ILE A 103 -12.03 -5.03 4.14
N GLU A 104 -11.40 -5.25 5.30
CA GLU A 104 -12.02 -5.00 6.60
C GLU A 104 -12.53 -3.55 6.70
N ALA A 105 -11.73 -2.59 6.25
CA ALA A 105 -12.12 -1.18 6.21
C ALA A 105 -13.26 -0.92 5.22
N ALA A 106 -13.26 -1.55 4.05
CA ALA A 106 -14.32 -1.38 3.04
C ALA A 106 -15.65 -2.01 3.46
N ASP A 107 -15.60 -3.06 4.27
CA ASP A 107 -16.78 -3.69 4.86
C ASP A 107 -17.34 -2.84 6.01
N ALA A 108 -16.48 -2.19 6.80
CA ALA A 108 -16.89 -1.23 7.83
C ALA A 108 -17.33 0.13 7.25
N ASN A 109 -16.76 0.54 6.11
CA ASN A 109 -17.02 1.81 5.46
C ASN A 109 -17.22 1.64 3.95
N PRO A 110 -18.48 1.51 3.49
CA PRO A 110 -18.81 1.34 2.07
C PRO A 110 -18.31 2.47 1.17
N ALA A 111 -17.98 3.66 1.71
CA ALA A 111 -17.45 4.78 0.94
C ALA A 111 -16.06 4.50 0.32
N ILE A 112 -15.35 3.48 0.80
CA ILE A 112 -14.07 3.01 0.25
C ILE A 112 -14.26 2.28 -1.08
N ARG A 113 -15.42 1.63 -1.31
CA ARG A 113 -15.67 0.89 -2.55
C ARG A 113 -15.73 1.84 -3.75
N GLY A 114 -15.14 1.40 -4.86
CA GLY A 114 -14.97 2.18 -6.08
C GLY A 114 -13.99 3.35 -5.99
N ARG A 115 -13.22 3.48 -4.90
CA ARG A 115 -12.23 4.55 -4.74
C ARG A 115 -10.87 4.09 -5.25
N PRO A 116 -10.09 4.95 -5.93
CA PRO A 116 -8.71 4.64 -6.26
C PRO A 116 -7.90 4.31 -5.00
N ILE A 117 -7.14 3.22 -5.06
CA ILE A 117 -6.28 2.76 -3.97
C ILE A 117 -4.84 3.07 -4.35
N GLN A 118 -4.15 3.86 -3.53
CA GLN A 118 -2.72 4.14 -3.71
C GLN A 118 -1.94 3.30 -2.70
N ILE A 119 -0.98 2.52 -3.18
CA ILE A 119 -0.13 1.66 -2.37
C ILE A 119 1.34 1.99 -2.65
N ALA A 120 2.17 2.03 -1.63
CA ALA A 120 3.62 2.01 -1.76
C ALA A 120 4.18 0.74 -1.15
N ILE A 121 5.14 0.12 -1.84
CA ILE A 121 5.87 -1.05 -1.39
C ILE A 121 7.34 -0.69 -1.30
N TRP A 122 7.85 -0.72 -0.08
CA TRP A 122 9.27 -0.59 0.20
C TRP A 122 9.91 -1.98 0.27
N MET A 123 10.88 -2.22 -0.58
CA MET A 123 11.70 -3.43 -0.55
C MET A 123 13.07 -3.06 0.02
N GLY A 124 13.44 -3.70 1.13
CA GLY A 124 14.72 -3.45 1.77
C GLY A 124 15.93 -3.90 0.95
N LYS A 125 17.10 -3.39 1.33
CA LYS A 125 18.38 -3.72 0.66
C LYS A 125 18.65 -5.23 0.70
N GLY A 126 18.78 -5.84 -0.48
CA GLY A 126 19.04 -7.27 -0.64
C GLY A 126 17.86 -8.08 -1.16
N ILE A 127 16.69 -7.46 -1.33
CA ILE A 127 15.54 -8.07 -2.02
C ILE A 127 15.70 -7.83 -3.51
N ALA A 128 15.98 -8.89 -4.26
CA ALA A 128 16.33 -8.82 -5.69
C ALA A 128 15.13 -8.58 -6.63
N HIS A 129 13.91 -8.66 -6.12
CA HIS A 129 12.70 -8.45 -6.91
C HIS A 129 12.23 -7.00 -6.78
N ASP A 130 11.70 -6.47 -7.87
CA ASP A 130 11.27 -5.07 -8.00
C ASP A 130 9.74 -4.92 -8.12
N ARG A 131 9.03 -6.01 -7.85
CA ARG A 131 7.58 -6.17 -7.99
C ARG A 131 7.05 -7.10 -6.90
N PRO A 132 5.74 -6.99 -6.56
CA PRO A 132 5.08 -7.95 -5.69
C PRO A 132 5.26 -9.37 -6.20
N CYS A 133 5.31 -10.34 -5.28
CA CYS A 133 5.35 -11.75 -5.68
C CYS A 133 4.09 -12.16 -6.47
N PRO A 134 4.10 -13.29 -7.20
CA PRO A 134 2.93 -13.74 -7.97
C PRO A 134 1.66 -13.85 -7.13
N THR A 135 1.75 -14.35 -5.89
CA THR A 135 0.60 -14.42 -4.99
C THR A 135 0.03 -13.03 -4.66
N CYS A 136 0.90 -12.05 -4.36
CA CYS A 136 0.46 -10.68 -4.06
C CYS A 136 -0.09 -9.95 -5.30
N THR A 137 0.42 -10.30 -6.49
CA THR A 137 -0.13 -9.83 -7.76
C THR A 137 -1.56 -10.31 -7.95
N ASP A 138 -1.84 -11.60 -7.71
CA ASP A 138 -3.20 -12.14 -7.79
C ASP A 138 -4.11 -11.55 -6.70
N ILE A 139 -3.59 -11.34 -5.48
CA ILE A 139 -4.32 -10.68 -4.39
C ILE A 139 -4.73 -9.26 -4.78
N PHE A 140 -3.84 -8.46 -5.38
CA PHE A 140 -4.21 -7.12 -5.83
C PHE A 140 -5.22 -7.15 -6.98
N GLY A 141 -5.15 -8.15 -7.87
CA GLY A 141 -6.19 -8.38 -8.88
C GLY A 141 -7.56 -8.67 -8.25
N ASP A 142 -7.62 -9.61 -7.30
CA ASP A 142 -8.85 -9.96 -6.58
C ASP A 142 -9.38 -8.80 -5.72
N LEU A 143 -8.50 -8.06 -5.04
CA LEU A 143 -8.84 -6.87 -4.26
C LEU A 143 -9.47 -5.79 -5.15
N SER A 144 -8.86 -5.51 -6.31
CA SER A 144 -9.38 -4.56 -7.30
C SER A 144 -10.78 -4.95 -7.74
N SER A 145 -10.99 -6.23 -8.09
CA SER A 145 -12.29 -6.76 -8.51
C SER A 145 -13.35 -6.66 -7.41
N ARG A 146 -13.05 -7.12 -6.18
CA ARG A 146 -13.98 -7.09 -5.04
C ARG A 146 -14.43 -5.69 -4.65
N LEU A 147 -13.53 -4.71 -4.77
CA LEU A 147 -13.80 -3.33 -4.41
C LEU A 147 -14.24 -2.47 -5.60
N GLY A 148 -14.23 -3.00 -6.83
CA GLY A 148 -14.47 -2.24 -8.05
C GLY A 148 -13.53 -1.05 -8.19
N SER A 149 -12.27 -1.19 -7.76
CA SER A 149 -11.35 -0.08 -7.49
C SER A 149 -10.02 -0.27 -8.22
N LYS A 150 -9.56 0.74 -8.94
CA LYS A 150 -8.20 0.73 -9.51
C LYS A 150 -7.16 0.86 -8.40
N ILE A 151 -6.14 0.01 -8.43
CA ILE A 151 -5.03 0.00 -7.49
C ILE A 151 -3.76 0.42 -8.21
N SER A 152 -3.13 1.47 -7.70
CA SER A 152 -1.81 1.93 -8.15
C SER A 152 -0.77 1.59 -7.09
N VAL A 153 0.23 0.81 -7.46
CA VAL A 153 1.30 0.35 -6.56
C VAL A 153 2.63 0.96 -6.99
N GLN A 154 3.19 1.82 -6.15
CA GLN A 154 4.53 2.38 -6.31
C GLN A 154 5.56 1.50 -5.58
N THR A 155 6.61 1.07 -6.26
CA THR A 155 7.70 0.30 -5.64
C THR A 155 8.90 1.20 -5.30
N SER A 156 9.72 0.80 -4.32
CA SER A 156 10.92 1.56 -3.93
C SER A 156 11.95 1.76 -5.05
N HIS A 157 11.86 0.98 -6.13
CA HIS A 157 12.68 1.12 -7.34
C HIS A 157 12.08 2.08 -8.39
N GLY A 158 11.02 2.82 -8.04
CA GLY A 158 10.42 3.84 -8.90
C GLY A 158 9.44 3.30 -9.95
N ARG A 159 9.08 2.02 -9.91
CA ARG A 159 8.05 1.46 -10.78
C ARG A 159 6.65 1.74 -10.24
N ILE A 160 5.71 1.99 -11.16
CA ILE A 160 4.28 2.08 -10.86
C ILE A 160 3.58 0.93 -11.58
N LEU A 161 2.93 0.06 -10.81
CA LEU A 161 2.11 -1.04 -11.29
C LEU A 161 0.64 -0.68 -11.13
N GLN A 162 -0.20 -1.11 -12.06
CA GLN A 162 -1.64 -0.84 -12.05
C GLN A 162 -2.40 -2.16 -12.06
N TYR A 163 -3.42 -2.26 -11.22
CA TYR A 163 -4.33 -3.40 -11.13
C TYR A 163 -5.75 -2.84 -11.19
N GLY A 164 -6.58 -3.29 -12.13
CA GLY A 164 -7.82 -2.60 -12.48
C GLY A 164 -8.54 -3.23 -13.64
#